data_AF-A0A7U2EVR6-F1
#
_entry.id   AF-A0A7U2EVR6-F1
#
_cell.length_a   1.000
_cell.length_b   1.000
_cell.length_c   1.000
_cell.angle_alpha   90.00
_cell.angle_beta   90.00
_cell.angle_gamma   90.00
#
_symmetry.space_group_name_H-M   'P 1'
#
loop_
_entity.id
_entity.type
_entity.pdbx_description
1 polymer ?
#
loop_
_entity_poly.entity_id
_entity_poly.type
_entity_poly.pdbx_seq_one_letter_code
_entity_poly.pdbx_strand_id
1 'polypeptide(L)'
;SLIAFCISHFALPLNPPTMPSLLPLLLLLPSALSLPTTSTTSTSAATIGKIRGVRDPIYHLYLQASTSSPSTPVLGPESSAAEFTIGGTIQSRSTSLYLNVQNATTSYKPLKWESTATTTAWGLEGDTIITVQGSSYGRRD
;
A
#
# COMPACT_ATOMS: atom_id res chain seq x y z
N SER A 1 -2.85 -10.76 12.11
CA SER A 1 -1.71 -11.37 11.40
C SER A 1 -1.13 -10.34 10.46
N LEU A 2 0.15 -10.00 10.63
CA LEU A 2 0.85 -9.04 9.77
C LEU A 2 1.08 -9.70 8.41
N ILE A 3 0.60 -9.07 7.33
CA ILE A 3 1.08 -9.37 5.97
C ILE A 3 2.13 -8.30 5.70
N ALA A 4 3.40 -8.69 5.62
CA ALA A 4 4.52 -7.79 5.38
C ALA A 4 5.21 -8.16 4.07
N PHE A 5 5.25 -7.21 3.13
CA PHE A 5 6.05 -7.28 1.91
C PHE A 5 6.89 -6.02 1.79
N CYS A 6 7.97 -6.01 1.03
CA CYS A 6 8.74 -4.79 0.79
C CYS A 6 8.63 -4.34 -0.67
N ILE A 7 8.81 -3.04 -0.93
CA ILE A 7 8.98 -2.49 -2.27
C ILE A 7 10.44 -2.68 -2.69
N SER A 8 10.68 -3.19 -3.90
CA SER A 8 12.00 -3.10 -4.53
C SER A 8 12.02 -1.82 -5.38
N HIS A 9 12.70 -0.80 -4.86
CA HIS A 9 12.83 0.55 -5.42
C HIS A 9 13.20 0.57 -6.93
N PHE A 10 12.41 1.29 -7.74
CA PHE A 10 12.88 1.97 -8.95
C PHE A 10 12.56 3.45 -8.81
N ALA A 11 13.59 4.26 -8.56
CA ALA A 11 13.46 5.70 -8.37
C ALA A 11 13.22 6.40 -9.72
N LEU A 12 12.14 7.18 -9.81
CA LEU A 12 12.03 8.25 -10.80
C LEU A 12 12.27 9.60 -10.11
N PRO A 13 12.96 10.55 -10.77
CA PRO A 13 13.43 11.78 -10.13
C PRO A 13 12.25 12.66 -9.71
N LEU A 14 12.18 12.96 -8.41
CA LEU A 14 11.29 13.95 -7.85
C LEU A 14 11.68 15.34 -8.37
N ASN A 15 10.85 15.93 -9.22
CA ASN A 15 10.94 17.37 -9.49
C ASN A 15 10.12 18.09 -8.40
N PRO A 16 10.73 18.92 -7.53
CA PRO A 16 10.00 19.59 -6.47
C PRO A 16 9.10 20.69 -7.05
N PRO A 17 7.83 20.82 -6.62
CA PRO A 17 7.05 22.02 -6.90
C PRO A 17 7.63 23.19 -6.11
N THR A 18 8.03 24.25 -6.83
CA THR A 18 8.42 25.54 -6.26
C THR A 18 7.20 26.20 -5.62
N MET A 19 7.19 26.35 -4.29
CA MET A 19 6.21 27.19 -3.59
C MET A 19 6.71 28.63 -3.49
N PRO A 20 5.87 29.65 -3.78
CA PRO A 20 6.17 31.02 -3.40
C PRO A 20 5.93 31.25 -1.90
N SER A 21 6.92 31.83 -1.25
CA SER A 21 6.91 32.32 0.13
C SER A 21 5.96 33.52 0.29
N LEU A 22 5.06 33.46 1.26
CA LEU A 22 4.13 34.54 1.64
C LEU A 22 4.12 34.71 3.16
N LEU A 23 4.44 35.89 3.67
CA LEU A 23 4.12 36.36 5.02
C LEU A 23 4.25 37.90 5.07
N PRO A 24 3.66 38.63 6.05
CA PRO A 24 2.67 38.23 7.07
C PRO A 24 1.51 39.25 7.23
N LEU A 25 0.68 39.03 8.25
CA LEU A 25 -0.13 40.01 9.01
C LEU A 25 -1.66 39.99 8.77
N LEU A 26 -2.40 39.35 9.69
CA LEU A 26 -3.46 40.01 10.47
C LEU A 26 -3.93 39.12 11.64
N LEU A 27 -3.94 39.69 12.84
CA LEU A 27 -4.54 39.15 14.06
C LEU A 27 -6.07 39.10 13.93
N LEU A 28 -6.69 37.95 14.25
CA LEU A 28 -8.08 37.90 14.72
C LEU A 28 -8.32 36.60 15.52
N LEU A 29 -8.71 36.74 16.80
CA LEU A 29 -9.24 35.65 17.64
C LEU A 29 -10.51 35.07 17.00
N PRO A 30 -10.73 33.74 17.09
CA PRO A 30 -11.98 33.29 17.71
C PRO A 30 -11.91 31.96 18.49
N SER A 31 -12.86 31.83 19.42
CA SER A 31 -13.35 30.68 20.18
C SER A 31 -12.81 29.28 19.84
N ALA A 32 -12.27 28.60 20.84
CA ALA A 32 -11.93 27.18 20.80
C ALA A 32 -13.21 26.31 20.76
N LEU A 33 -13.67 25.96 19.56
CA LEU A 33 -14.45 24.74 19.36
C LEU A 33 -13.48 23.58 19.14
N SER A 34 -13.47 22.63 20.08
CA SER A 34 -12.81 21.33 19.93
C SER A 34 -13.47 20.56 18.78
N LEU A 35 -12.93 20.70 17.58
CA LEU A 35 -13.28 19.84 16.44
C LEU A 35 -12.78 18.42 16.74
N PRO A 36 -13.59 17.36 16.53
CA PRO A 36 -13.06 16.00 16.54
C PRO A 36 -11.95 15.93 15.50
N THR A 37 -10.76 15.48 15.92
CA THR A 37 -9.67 15.15 15.02
C THR A 37 -10.18 14.04 14.11
N THR A 38 -10.67 14.39 12.94
CA THR A 38 -10.78 13.46 11.83
C THR A 38 -9.36 13.05 11.53
N SER A 39 -8.98 11.87 12.04
CA SER A 39 -7.78 11.16 11.62
C SER A 39 -7.81 11.13 10.11
N THR A 40 -7.06 12.06 9.51
CA THR A 40 -6.88 12.12 8.08
C THR A 40 -6.09 10.87 7.79
N THR A 41 -6.75 9.84 7.29
CA THR A 41 -6.08 8.63 6.79
C THR A 41 -5.10 9.15 5.76
N SER A 42 -3.83 9.24 6.15
CA SER A 42 -2.75 9.69 5.31
C SER A 42 -2.60 8.62 4.24
N THR A 43 -3.33 8.76 3.14
CA THR A 43 -3.10 8.00 1.93
C THR A 43 -1.72 8.40 1.44
N SER A 44 -0.72 7.58 1.80
CA SER A 44 0.64 7.70 1.28
C SER A 44 0.59 7.88 -0.23
N ALA A 45 1.44 8.77 -0.74
CA ALA A 45 1.59 8.97 -2.18
C ALA A 45 1.79 7.62 -2.88
N ALA A 46 1.05 7.41 -3.98
CA ALA A 46 1.10 6.16 -4.70
C ALA A 46 2.52 5.92 -5.23
N THR A 47 3.13 4.83 -4.79
CA THR A 47 4.47 4.41 -5.20
C THR A 47 4.35 3.38 -6.32
N ILE A 48 5.30 3.38 -7.24
CA ILE A 48 5.37 2.40 -8.32
C ILE A 48 6.57 1.49 -8.08
N GLY A 49 6.37 0.18 -8.20
CA GLY A 49 7.48 -0.77 -8.22
C GLY A 49 7.03 -2.21 -8.06
N LYS A 50 8.01 -3.11 -7.99
CA LYS A 50 7.76 -4.53 -7.71
C LYS A 50 7.67 -4.76 -6.20
N ILE A 51 6.89 -5.76 -5.82
CA ILE A 51 6.68 -6.15 -4.43
C ILE A 51 7.49 -7.42 -4.15
N ARG A 52 8.42 -7.36 -3.20
CA ARG A 52 9.26 -8.49 -2.77
C ARG A 52 8.75 -9.07 -1.45
N GLY A 53 8.57 -10.38 -1.40
CA GLY A 53 8.50 -11.14 -0.17
C GLY A 53 9.91 -11.44 0.32
N VAL A 54 10.15 -11.26 1.61
CA VAL A 54 11.39 -11.66 2.28
C VAL A 54 11.06 -12.81 3.21
N ARG A 55 11.73 -13.94 3.01
CA ARG A 55 11.63 -15.11 3.89
C ARG A 55 13.04 -15.57 4.20
N ASP A 56 13.27 -16.04 5.42
CA ASP A 56 14.53 -16.69 5.79
C ASP A 56 14.53 -18.17 5.39
N PRO A 57 15.65 -18.69 4.83
CA PRO A 57 16.89 -17.96 4.46
C PRO A 57 16.66 -17.00 3.28
N ILE A 58 17.41 -15.89 3.21
CA ILE A 58 17.13 -14.73 2.32
C ILE A 58 16.91 -15.17 0.85
N TYR A 59 15.64 -15.25 0.47
CA TYR A 59 15.19 -15.35 -0.92
C TYR A 59 14.41 -14.09 -1.28
N HIS A 60 14.79 -13.44 -2.39
CA HIS A 60 14.04 -12.34 -2.96
C HIS A 60 13.02 -12.91 -3.96
N LEU A 61 11.81 -13.19 -3.47
CA LEU A 61 10.71 -13.63 -4.32
C LEU A 61 9.77 -12.46 -4.56
N TYR A 62 9.25 -12.35 -5.78
CA TYR A 62 8.45 -11.22 -6.22
C TYR A 62 7.02 -11.62 -6.48
N LEU A 63 6.11 -10.73 -6.06
CA LEU A 63 4.67 -10.90 -6.22
C LEU A 63 4.30 -10.85 -7.71
N GLN A 64 3.51 -11.84 -8.12
CA GLN A 64 3.05 -12.00 -9.48
C GLN A 64 1.72 -12.78 -9.51
N ALA A 65 1.08 -12.83 -10.67
CA ALA A 65 -0.06 -13.69 -10.91
C ALA A 65 0.41 -15.11 -11.25
N SER A 66 -0.28 -16.13 -10.73
CA SER A 66 0.02 -17.52 -11.09
C SER A 66 -0.27 -17.79 -12.56
N THR A 67 0.63 -18.51 -13.23
CA THR A 67 0.48 -18.92 -14.63
C THR A 67 -0.66 -19.92 -14.82
N SER A 68 -0.94 -20.76 -13.82
CA SER A 68 -2.05 -21.73 -13.85
C SER A 68 -3.38 -21.14 -13.39
N SER A 69 -3.36 -20.02 -12.65
CA SER A 69 -4.56 -19.39 -12.10
C SER A 69 -4.33 -17.89 -11.90
N PRO A 70 -4.62 -17.04 -12.90
CA PRO A 70 -4.29 -15.62 -12.86
C PRO A 70 -4.91 -14.84 -11.69
N SER A 71 -6.00 -15.33 -11.11
CA SER A 71 -6.62 -14.73 -9.91
C SER A 71 -5.85 -14.99 -8.62
N THR A 72 -4.85 -15.89 -8.64
CA THR A 72 -4.10 -16.29 -7.45
C THR A 72 -2.75 -15.57 -7.40
N PRO A 73 -2.51 -14.74 -6.38
CA PRO A 73 -1.20 -14.14 -6.14
C PRO A 73 -0.20 -15.19 -5.65
N VAL A 74 0.99 -15.19 -6.23
CA VAL A 74 2.10 -16.07 -5.85
C VAL A 74 3.41 -15.29 -5.78
N LEU A 75 4.37 -15.84 -5.05
CA LEU A 75 5.75 -15.35 -4.99
C LEU A 75 6.62 -16.22 -5.91
N GLY A 76 7.37 -15.58 -6.80
CA GLY A 76 8.22 -16.27 -7.77
C GLY A 76 9.48 -15.47 -8.12
N PRO A 77 10.19 -15.83 -9.20
CA PRO A 77 11.45 -15.17 -9.57
C PRO A 77 11.24 -13.73 -10.04
N GLU A 78 12.30 -12.92 -9.96
CA GLU A 78 12.25 -11.51 -10.38
C GLU A 78 11.92 -11.32 -11.87
N SER A 79 12.36 -12.26 -12.72
CA SER A 79 12.14 -12.18 -14.16
C SER A 79 10.66 -12.16 -14.56
N SER A 80 9.78 -12.65 -13.69
CA SER A 80 8.32 -12.64 -13.88
C SER A 80 7.60 -11.73 -12.89
N ALA A 81 8.34 -10.86 -12.19
CA ALA A 81 7.77 -9.89 -11.26
C ALA A 81 6.84 -8.91 -11.97
N ALA A 82 5.68 -8.67 -11.37
CA ALA A 82 4.78 -7.63 -11.83
C ALA A 82 5.17 -6.27 -11.22
N GLU A 83 4.85 -5.23 -11.98
CA GLU A 83 4.91 -3.83 -11.55
C GLU A 83 3.56 -3.43 -10.96
N PHE A 84 3.57 -2.71 -9.83
CA PHE A 84 2.37 -2.31 -9.12
C PHE A 84 2.32 -0.81 -8.86
N THR A 85 1.11 -0.25 -8.90
CA THR A 85 0.80 1.02 -8.27
C THR A 85 0.33 0.73 -6.84
N ILE A 86 1.05 1.25 -5.85
CA ILE A 86 0.94 0.90 -4.43
C ILE A 86 0.55 2.14 -3.63
N GLY A 87 -0.61 2.13 -3.00
CA GLY A 87 -1.10 3.17 -2.09
C GLY A 87 -2.17 2.59 -1.16
N GLY A 88 -3.31 3.26 -1.03
CA GLY A 88 -4.47 2.69 -0.33
C GLY A 88 -4.96 1.38 -0.96
N THR A 89 -4.75 1.23 -2.27
CA THR A 89 -4.96 -0.02 -3.02
C THR A 89 -3.64 -0.46 -3.66
N ILE A 90 -3.54 -1.73 -4.03
CA ILE A 90 -2.41 -2.26 -4.80
C ILE A 90 -2.96 -2.75 -6.13
N GLN A 91 -2.57 -2.11 -7.22
CA GLN A 91 -3.02 -2.45 -8.57
C GLN A 91 -1.86 -2.92 -9.44
N SER A 92 -2.03 -4.05 -10.14
CA SER A 92 -1.10 -4.50 -11.16
C SER A 92 -1.12 -3.56 -12.37
N ARG A 93 0.04 -3.14 -12.85
CA ARG A 93 0.15 -2.31 -14.06
C ARG A 93 0.02 -3.11 -15.36
N SER A 94 0.20 -4.43 -15.30
CA SER A 94 0.09 -5.30 -16.48
C SER A 94 -1.34 -5.80 -16.70
N THR A 95 -2.08 -6.06 -15.62
CA THR A 95 -3.42 -6.65 -15.69
C THR A 95 -4.53 -5.74 -15.19
N SER A 96 -4.20 -4.59 -14.60
CA SER A 96 -5.13 -3.66 -13.95
C SER A 96 -5.94 -4.27 -12.79
N LEU A 97 -5.62 -5.49 -12.37
CA LEU A 97 -6.27 -6.16 -11.25
C LEU A 97 -5.74 -5.64 -9.91
N TYR A 98 -6.61 -5.64 -8.91
CA TYR A 98 -6.32 -5.21 -7.55
C TYR A 98 -6.03 -6.38 -6.64
N LEU A 99 -5.05 -6.22 -5.74
CA LEU A 99 -4.75 -7.18 -4.68
C LEU A 99 -5.71 -6.95 -3.51
N ASN A 100 -6.61 -7.89 -3.29
CA ASN A 100 -7.58 -7.81 -2.21
C ASN A 100 -7.32 -8.86 -1.12
N VAL A 101 -7.59 -8.47 0.12
CA VAL A 101 -7.67 -9.40 1.25
C VAL A 101 -9.04 -10.06 1.25
N GLN A 102 -9.05 -11.39 1.22
CA GLN A 102 -10.28 -12.18 1.24
C GLN A 102 -10.69 -12.49 2.68
N ASN A 103 -12.01 -12.53 2.90
CA ASN A 103 -12.53 -12.92 4.20
C ASN A 103 -12.33 -14.43 4.43
N ALA A 104 -11.72 -14.79 5.55
CA ALA A 104 -11.53 -16.18 5.97
C ALA A 104 -11.48 -16.25 7.50
N THR A 105 -11.91 -17.36 8.09
CA THR A 105 -11.88 -17.57 9.55
C THR A 105 -10.49 -17.87 10.08
N THR A 106 -9.55 -18.24 9.20
CA THR A 106 -8.16 -18.54 9.54
C THR A 106 -7.38 -17.30 9.96
N SER A 107 -6.35 -17.50 10.79
CA SER A 107 -5.45 -16.43 11.22
C SER A 107 -4.73 -15.78 10.04
N TYR A 108 -4.38 -16.53 9.00
CA TYR A 108 -3.87 -16.00 7.74
C TYR A 108 -5.05 -15.77 6.78
N LYS A 109 -5.16 -14.54 6.26
CA LYS A 109 -6.19 -14.17 5.30
C LYS A 109 -5.66 -14.41 3.87
N PRO A 110 -6.42 -15.07 2.98
CA PRO A 110 -6.00 -15.25 1.61
C PRO A 110 -5.98 -13.92 0.85
N LEU A 111 -5.11 -13.84 -0.14
CA LEU A 111 -5.07 -12.73 -1.09
C LEU A 111 -5.60 -13.19 -2.44
N LYS A 112 -6.21 -12.27 -3.21
CA LYS A 112 -6.75 -12.57 -4.54
C LYS A 112 -6.65 -11.37 -5.46
N TRP A 113 -6.42 -11.63 -6.75
CA TRP A 113 -6.50 -10.63 -7.81
C TRP A 113 -7.94 -10.50 -8.32
N GLU A 114 -8.49 -9.30 -8.27
CA GLU A 114 -9.86 -9.01 -8.71
C GLU A 114 -9.94 -7.69 -9.49
N SER A 115 -10.97 -7.51 -10.31
CA SER A 115 -11.13 -6.31 -11.14
C SER A 115 -11.48 -5.05 -10.34
N THR A 116 -11.94 -5.21 -9.11
CA THR A 116 -12.38 -4.13 -8.22
C THR A 116 -11.55 -4.15 -6.95
N ALA A 117 -11.07 -2.99 -6.50
CA ALA A 117 -10.47 -2.86 -5.18
C ALA A 117 -11.55 -3.00 -4.11
N THR A 118 -11.56 -4.11 -3.37
CA THR A 118 -12.49 -4.33 -2.25
C THR A 118 -11.88 -3.97 -0.90
N THR A 119 -10.59 -3.65 -0.88
CA THR A 119 -9.88 -3.16 0.30
C THR A 119 -9.09 -1.89 0.00
N THR A 120 -9.17 -0.95 0.93
CA THR A 120 -8.33 0.27 0.96
C THR A 120 -7.36 0.24 2.15
N ALA A 121 -7.20 -0.94 2.77
CA ALA A 121 -6.47 -1.09 4.02
C ALA A 121 -4.95 -1.16 3.82
N TRP A 122 -4.45 -1.13 2.58
CA TRP A 122 -3.01 -1.17 2.33
C TRP A 122 -2.36 0.17 2.69
N GLY A 123 -1.17 0.09 3.26
CA GLY A 123 -0.34 1.24 3.59
C GLY A 123 1.14 0.90 3.53
N LEU A 124 1.97 1.93 3.66
CA LEU A 124 3.43 1.81 3.66
C LEU A 124 4.00 2.25 5.01
N GLU A 125 4.90 1.42 5.54
CA GLU A 125 5.78 1.73 6.65
C GLU A 125 7.23 1.64 6.12
N GLY A 126 7.76 2.78 5.68
CA GLY A 126 8.96 2.82 4.84
C GLY A 126 8.71 2.11 3.51
N ASP A 127 9.54 1.12 3.18
CA ASP A 127 9.35 0.26 2.01
C ASP A 127 8.41 -0.92 2.29
N THR A 128 7.94 -1.11 3.52
CA THR A 128 7.13 -2.27 3.91
C THR A 128 5.65 -2.00 3.68
N ILE A 129 4.99 -2.86 2.89
CA ILE A 129 3.54 -2.90 2.74
C ILE A 129 2.93 -3.56 3.97
N ILE A 130 1.99 -2.87 4.60
CA ILE A 130 1.26 -3.30 5.79
C ILE A 130 -0.25 -3.06 5.62
N THR A 131 -1.04 -3.59 6.54
CA THR A 131 -2.43 -3.13 6.75
C THR A 131 -2.45 -1.96 7.73
N VAL A 132 -3.07 -0.85 7.36
CA VAL A 132 -3.10 0.37 8.18
C VAL A 132 -3.87 0.17 9.48
N GLN A 133 -3.47 0.90 10.53
CA GLN A 133 -4.15 0.96 11.81
C GLN A 133 -5.60 1.43 11.63
N GLY A 134 -6.51 0.89 12.43
CA GLY A 134 -7.95 1.17 12.32
C GLY A 134 -8.69 0.44 11.18
N SER A 135 -7.98 -0.25 10.27
CA SER A 135 -8.64 -1.17 9.34
C SER A 135 -9.09 -2.46 10.05
N SER A 136 -10.09 -3.15 9.49
CA SER A 136 -10.55 -4.45 10.01
C SER A 136 -9.46 -5.55 9.99
N TYR A 137 -8.38 -5.31 9.24
CA TYR A 137 -7.20 -6.17 9.13
C TYR A 137 -5.96 -5.60 9.83
N GLY A 138 -6.06 -4.38 10.36
CA GLY A 138 -4.97 -3.64 10.99
C GLY A 138 -4.69 -4.13 12.40
N ARG A 139 -3.61 -3.61 13.00
CA ARG A 139 -3.35 -3.83 14.43
C ARG A 139 -4.49 -3.18 15.23
N ARG A 140 -5.09 -3.96 16.14
CA ARG A 140 -5.90 -3.40 17.22
C ARG A 140 -4.92 -3.01 18.31
N ASP A 141 -5.04 -1.78 18.78
CA ASP A 141 -4.30 -1.26 19.92
C ASP A 141 -4.69 -2.01 21.21
#